data_AF-A0A534K664-F1
#
_entry.id   AF-A0A534K664-F1
#
_cell.length_a   1.000
_cell.length_b   1.000
_cell.length_c   1.000
_cell.angle_alpha   90.00
_cell.angle_beta   90.00
_cell.angle_gamma   90.00
#
_symmetry.space_group_name_H-M   'P 1'
#
loop_
_entity.id
_entity.type
_entity.pdbx_description
1 polymer ?
#
loop_
_entity_poly.entity_id
_entity_poly.type
_entity_poly.pdbx_seq_one_letter_code
_entity_poly.pdbx_strand_id
1 'polypeptide(L)'
;MPSRPYKDFVIYGCFVLNRLVAELDIDLYQPDLEAKLDAILAGRGASVSKEEVKREIRSNHVMTNKVIEALVKDGLVAVTQEEGRYRIAITRAGILHIRRYNEFYRRIYQEQIRDHYRYRPPPFWLRD
;
A
#
# COMPACT_ATOMS: atom_id res chain seq x y z
N MET A 1 11.18 27.74 -5.23
CA MET A 1 10.60 26.42 -5.58
C MET A 1 9.42 26.21 -4.65
N PRO A 2 8.18 25.98 -5.13
CA PRO A 2 7.07 25.71 -4.22
C PRO A 2 7.41 24.42 -3.49
N SER A 3 7.46 24.49 -2.16
CA SER A 3 7.61 23.34 -1.28
C SER A 3 6.47 22.38 -1.59
N ARG A 4 6.77 21.33 -2.37
CA ARG A 4 5.82 20.24 -2.58
C ARG A 4 5.41 19.75 -1.19
N PRO A 5 4.11 19.67 -0.88
CA PRO A 5 3.65 19.26 0.44
C PRO A 5 4.37 17.97 0.81
N TYR A 6 4.99 17.97 1.99
CA TYR A 6 5.90 16.92 2.50
C TYR A 6 5.28 15.49 2.52
N LYS A 7 3.98 15.37 2.25
CA LYS A 7 3.20 14.13 2.18
C LYS A 7 2.19 14.25 1.04
N ASP A 8 2.64 13.88 -0.16
CA ASP A 8 1.76 13.79 -1.32
C ASP A 8 0.76 12.65 -1.10
N PHE A 9 -0.51 12.89 -1.42
CA PHE A 9 -1.58 11.90 -1.28
C PHE A 9 -1.22 10.54 -1.92
N VAL A 10 -0.46 10.61 -3.01
CA VAL A 10 0.05 9.48 -3.78
C VAL A 10 1.00 8.60 -2.96
N ILE A 11 1.89 9.18 -2.12
CA ILE A 11 2.84 8.39 -1.31
C ILE A 11 2.12 7.56 -0.26
N TYR A 12 1.02 8.07 0.29
CA TYR A 12 0.22 7.33 1.24
C TYR A 12 -0.42 6.11 0.58
N GLY A 13 -0.94 6.26 -0.64
CA GLY A 13 -1.42 5.11 -1.42
C GLY A 13 -0.35 4.02 -1.56
N CYS A 14 0.88 4.42 -1.88
CA CYS A 14 2.02 3.51 -1.98
C CYS A 14 2.32 2.76 -0.67
N PHE A 15 2.32 3.44 0.48
CA PHE A 15 2.51 2.79 1.78
C PHE A 15 1.41 1.78 2.10
N VAL A 16 0.15 2.11 1.80
CA VAL A 16 -0.98 1.19 2.01
C VAL A 16 -0.84 -0.06 1.15
N LEU A 17 -0.55 0.11 -0.14
CA LEU A 17 -0.39 -1.02 -1.07
C LEU A 17 0.78 -1.92 -0.66
N ASN A 18 1.92 -1.34 -0.30
CA ASN A 18 3.06 -2.12 0.17
C ASN A 18 2.76 -2.84 1.49
N ARG A 19 2.00 -2.24 2.42
CA ARG A 19 1.57 -2.91 3.65
C ARG A 19 0.66 -4.11 3.36
N LEU A 20 -0.24 -4.00 2.39
CA LEU A 20 -1.12 -5.08 1.96
C LEU A 20 -0.35 -6.21 1.27
N VAL A 21 0.62 -5.88 0.41
CA VAL A 21 1.53 -6.87 -0.20
C VAL A 21 2.33 -7.61 0.87
N ALA A 22 2.81 -6.89 1.90
CA ALA A 22 3.49 -7.49 3.05
C ALA A 22 2.60 -8.47 3.80
N GLU A 23 1.33 -8.13 4.00
CA GLU A 23 0.36 -9.00 4.68
C GLU A 23 0.08 -10.28 3.87
N LEU A 24 0.11 -10.18 2.54
CA LEU A 24 0.01 -11.32 1.64
C LEU A 24 1.32 -12.07 1.47
N ASP A 25 2.44 -11.60 2.04
CA ASP A 25 3.78 -12.16 1.86
C ASP A 25 4.09 -12.43 0.37
N ILE A 26 3.79 -11.42 -0.47
CA ILE A 26 4.03 -11.45 -1.91
C ILE A 26 5.39 -10.86 -2.20
N ASP A 27 6.25 -11.67 -2.81
CA ASP A 27 7.42 -11.16 -3.53
C ASP A 27 6.96 -10.55 -4.86
N LEU A 28 7.11 -9.22 -4.98
CA LEU A 28 6.74 -8.44 -6.17
C LEU A 28 7.66 -8.69 -7.37
N TYR A 29 8.86 -9.21 -7.14
CA TYR A 29 9.90 -9.39 -8.15
C TYR A 29 10.11 -10.85 -8.55
N GLN A 30 9.36 -11.78 -7.94
CA GLN A 30 9.43 -13.18 -8.30
C GLN A 30 9.06 -13.43 -9.78
N PRO A 31 9.65 -14.46 -10.41
CA PRO A 31 9.24 -14.89 -11.74
C PRO A 31 7.78 -15.40 -11.72
N ASP A 32 7.07 -15.10 -12.81
CA ASP A 32 5.69 -15.50 -13.06
C ASP A 32 4.66 -15.00 -12.04
N LEU A 33 4.96 -13.90 -11.33
CA LEU A 33 4.03 -13.30 -10.35
C LEU A 33 2.62 -13.18 -10.93
N GLU A 34 2.49 -12.58 -12.11
CA GLU A 34 1.20 -12.31 -12.77
C GLU A 34 0.33 -13.54 -13.00
N ALA A 35 0.96 -14.68 -13.29
CA ALA A 35 0.27 -15.96 -13.48
C ALA A 35 -0.14 -16.60 -12.15
N LYS A 36 0.61 -16.33 -11.06
CA LYS A 36 0.34 -16.84 -9.72
C LYS A 36 -0.62 -15.96 -8.92
N LEU A 37 -0.82 -14.70 -9.31
CA LEU A 37 -1.61 -13.72 -8.54
C LEU A 37 -3.02 -14.22 -8.23
N ASP A 38 -3.70 -14.83 -9.19
CA ASP A 38 -5.08 -15.28 -8.98
C ASP A 38 -5.16 -16.40 -7.93
N ALA A 39 -4.19 -17.32 -7.95
CA ALA A 39 -4.09 -18.38 -6.93
C ALA A 39 -3.73 -17.82 -5.55
N ILE A 40 -2.81 -16.85 -5.49
CA ILE A 40 -2.41 -16.19 -4.23
C ILE A 40 -3.58 -15.43 -3.62
N LEU A 41 -4.30 -14.64 -4.43
CA LEU A 41 -5.45 -13.85 -3.99
C LEU A 41 -6.64 -14.74 -3.59
N ALA A 42 -6.86 -15.87 -4.27
CA ALA A 42 -7.90 -16.82 -3.92
C ALA A 42 -7.58 -17.60 -2.62
N GLY A 43 -6.30 -17.91 -2.38
CA GLY A 43 -5.87 -18.69 -1.23
C GLY A 43 -5.57 -17.87 0.03
N ARG A 44 -5.25 -16.57 -0.12
CA ARG A 44 -4.89 -15.68 1.00
C ARG A 44 -5.91 -14.54 1.11
N GLY A 45 -6.86 -14.67 2.04
CA GLY A 45 -7.82 -13.62 2.39
C GLY A 45 -7.23 -12.47 3.20
N ALA A 46 -6.00 -12.05 2.91
CA ALA A 46 -5.34 -11.02 3.69
C ALA A 46 -6.03 -9.68 3.49
N SER A 47 -6.50 -9.13 4.60
CA SER A 47 -7.08 -7.81 4.66
C SER A 47 -6.58 -7.11 5.91
N VAL A 48 -6.39 -5.80 5.82
CA VAL A 48 -6.02 -4.97 6.97
C VAL A 48 -7.21 -4.13 7.39
N SER A 49 -7.25 -3.78 8.67
CA SER A 49 -8.23 -2.83 9.19
C SER A 49 -7.88 -1.40 8.81
N LYS A 50 -8.89 -0.52 8.83
CA LYS A 50 -8.67 0.93 8.67
C LYS A 50 -7.70 1.51 9.70
N GLU A 51 -7.67 0.98 10.92
CA GLU A 51 -6.74 1.42 11.95
C GLU A 51 -5.29 1.04 11.63
N GLU A 52 -5.05 -0.13 11.04
CA GLU A 52 -3.73 -0.51 10.55
C GLU A 52 -3.29 0.41 9.39
N VAL A 53 -4.19 0.73 8.46
CA VAL A 53 -3.93 1.71 7.39
C VAL A 53 -3.53 3.06 7.99
N LYS A 54 -4.31 3.57 8.96
CA LYS A 54 -4.04 4.85 9.64
C LYS A 54 -2.67 4.85 10.32
N ARG A 55 -2.31 3.74 10.98
CA ARG A 55 -1.01 3.56 11.65
C ARG A 55 0.14 3.52 10.64
N GLU A 56 -0.06 2.89 9.49
CA GLU A 56 0.95 2.80 8.43
C GLU A 56 1.25 4.17 7.85
N ILE A 57 0.23 4.93 7.43
CA ILE A 57 0.43 6.25 6.79
C ILE A 57 0.67 7.38 7.79
N ARG A 58 0.54 7.12 9.09
CA ARG A 58 0.72 8.09 10.20
C ARG A 58 -0.07 9.38 9.96
N SER A 59 -1.37 9.21 9.70
CA SER A 59 -2.26 10.32 9.37
C SER A 59 -3.56 10.28 10.18
N ASN A 60 -4.40 11.30 9.99
CA ASN A 60 -5.69 11.40 10.67
C ASN A 60 -6.78 10.58 9.95
N HIS A 61 -7.96 10.46 10.58
CA HIS A 61 -9.08 9.70 10.04
C HIS A 61 -9.58 10.22 8.67
N VAL A 62 -9.59 11.55 8.49
CA VAL A 62 -10.04 12.19 7.24
C VAL A 62 -9.12 11.83 6.09
N MET A 63 -7.80 11.97 6.28
CA MET A 63 -6.82 11.63 5.25
C MET A 63 -6.81 10.12 4.97
N THR A 64 -6.94 9.29 6.00
CA THR A 64 -7.02 7.83 5.85
C THR A 64 -8.20 7.44 4.97
N ASN A 65 -9.37 8.04 5.20
CA ASN A 65 -10.54 7.81 4.35
C ASN A 65 -10.30 8.22 2.91
N LYS A 66 -9.79 9.45 2.69
CA LYS A 66 -9.49 9.93 1.33
C LYS A 66 -8.56 8.96 0.58
N VAL A 67 -7.51 8.49 1.24
CA VAL A 67 -6.54 7.54 0.65
C VAL A 67 -7.23 6.24 0.28
N ILE A 68 -8.01 5.65 1.19
CA ILE A 68 -8.76 4.42 0.91
C ILE A 68 -9.75 4.64 -0.24
N GLU A 69 -10.52 5.72 -0.22
CA GLU A 69 -11.50 6.06 -1.26
C GLU A 69 -10.86 6.19 -2.64
N ALA A 70 -9.69 6.83 -2.76
CA ALA A 70 -9.00 6.91 -4.04
C ALA A 70 -8.45 5.56 -4.49
N LEU A 71 -7.86 4.78 -3.58
CA LEU A 71 -7.38 3.43 -3.93
C LEU A 71 -8.54 2.52 -4.39
N VAL A 72 -9.72 2.66 -3.81
CA VAL A 72 -10.95 1.97 -4.24
C VAL A 72 -11.39 2.47 -5.61
N LYS A 73 -11.42 3.80 -5.80
CA LYS A 73 -11.80 4.43 -7.08
C LYS A 73 -10.89 3.98 -8.23
N ASP A 74 -9.61 3.81 -7.96
CA ASP A 74 -8.61 3.35 -8.92
C ASP A 74 -8.60 1.81 -9.06
N GLY A 75 -9.47 1.10 -8.32
CA GLY A 75 -9.60 -0.35 -8.35
C GLY A 75 -8.39 -1.11 -7.77
N LEU A 76 -7.54 -0.43 -7.01
CA LEU A 76 -6.30 -0.99 -6.45
C LEU A 76 -6.54 -1.75 -5.14
N VAL A 77 -7.60 -1.38 -4.41
CA VAL A 77 -8.06 -2.09 -3.22
C VAL A 77 -9.56 -2.31 -3.27
N ALA A 78 -10.02 -3.35 -2.59
CA ALA A 78 -11.42 -3.60 -2.30
C ALA A 78 -11.67 -3.39 -0.80
N VAL A 79 -12.83 -2.85 -0.45
CA VAL A 79 -13.25 -2.64 0.93
C VAL A 79 -14.51 -3.44 1.18
N THR A 80 -14.47 -4.34 2.16
CA THR A 80 -15.64 -5.03 2.68
C THR A 80 -15.92 -4.57 4.10
N GLN A 81 -17.18 -4.65 4.52
CA GLN A 81 -17.60 -4.35 5.88
C GLN A 81 -18.15 -5.62 6.53
N GLU A 82 -17.47 -6.10 7.54
CA GLU A 82 -17.86 -7.28 8.32
C GLU A 82 -18.09 -6.85 9.76
N GLU A 83 -19.30 -7.07 10.29
CA GLU A 83 -19.67 -6.71 11.68
C GLU A 83 -19.35 -5.23 12.02
N GLY A 84 -19.56 -4.32 11.07
CA GLY A 84 -19.28 -2.90 11.23
C GLY A 84 -17.78 -2.52 11.11
N ARG A 85 -16.88 -3.49 10.90
CA ARG A 85 -15.44 -3.26 10.74
C ARG A 85 -15.05 -3.26 9.26
N TYR A 86 -14.22 -2.28 8.88
CA TYR A 86 -13.66 -2.17 7.54
C TYR A 86 -12.52 -3.16 7.36
N ARG A 87 -12.61 -3.96 6.30
CA ARG A 87 -11.56 -4.84 5.80
C ARG A 87 -11.11 -4.32 4.44
N ILE A 88 -9.85 -3.91 4.35
CA ILE A 88 -9.24 -3.45 3.10
C ILE A 88 -8.36 -4.57 2.57
N ALA A 89 -8.64 -5.04 1.36
CA ALA A 89 -7.87 -6.06 0.66
C ALA A 89 -7.28 -5.48 -0.63
N ILE A 90 -6.08 -5.90 -1.02
CA ILE A 90 -5.47 -5.46 -2.28
C ILE A 90 -6.03 -6.28 -3.45
N THR A 91 -6.19 -5.64 -4.60
CA THR A 91 -6.61 -6.32 -5.83
C THR A 91 -5.41 -6.74 -6.67
N ARG A 92 -5.64 -7.57 -7.69
CA ARG A 92 -4.64 -7.87 -8.73
C ARG A 92 -4.07 -6.59 -9.35
N ALA A 93 -4.93 -5.60 -9.63
CA ALA A 93 -4.52 -4.31 -10.16
C ALA A 93 -3.63 -3.53 -9.18
N GLY A 94 -3.93 -3.57 -7.88
CA GLY A 94 -3.10 -2.98 -6.83
C GLY A 94 -1.68 -3.56 -6.78
N ILE A 95 -1.56 -4.88 -6.87
CA ILE A 95 -0.25 -5.57 -6.86
C ILE A 95 0.57 -5.21 -8.11
N LEU A 96 -0.07 -5.16 -9.28
CA LEU A 96 0.62 -4.78 -10.51
C LEU A 96 0.93 -3.30 -10.61
N HIS A 97 0.13 -2.45 -9.95
CA HIS A 97 0.43 -1.04 -9.79
C HIS A 97 1.69 -0.88 -8.95
N ILE A 98 1.75 -1.47 -7.75
CA ILE A 98 2.90 -1.27 -6.87
C ILE A 98 4.20 -1.85 -7.45
N ARG A 99 4.12 -2.97 -8.18
CA ARG A 99 5.27 -3.53 -8.92
C ARG A 99 5.86 -2.54 -9.93
N ARG A 100 5.00 -1.88 -10.72
CA ARG A 100 5.43 -0.91 -11.75
C ARG A 100 5.91 0.41 -11.16
N TYR A 101 5.31 0.82 -10.04
CA TYR A 101 5.51 2.16 -9.51
C TYR A 101 6.47 2.23 -8.31
N ASN A 102 6.85 1.11 -7.69
CA ASN A 102 7.82 1.14 -6.59
C ASN A 102 9.18 1.73 -7.00
N GLU A 103 9.67 1.43 -8.20
CA GLU A 103 10.91 2.05 -8.70
C GLU A 103 10.75 3.56 -8.93
N PHE A 104 9.61 3.98 -9.49
CA PHE A 104 9.28 5.38 -9.71
C PHE A 104 9.18 6.16 -8.39
N TYR A 105 8.47 5.60 -7.41
CA TYR A 105 8.30 6.21 -6.09
C TYR A 105 9.58 6.21 -5.27
N ARG A 106 10.41 5.16 -5.33
CA ARG A 106 11.74 5.14 -4.70
C ARG A 106 12.61 6.28 -5.21
N ARG A 107 12.54 6.62 -6.50
CA ARG A 107 13.33 7.71 -7.10
C ARG A 107 12.81 9.10 -6.71
N ILE A 108 11.49 9.29 -6.67
CA ILE A 108 10.89 10.63 -6.47
C ILE A 108 10.70 10.97 -4.98
N TYR A 109 10.39 9.97 -4.16
CA TYR A 109 10.03 10.15 -2.76
C TYR A 109 11.03 9.52 -1.79
N GLN A 110 12.28 9.29 -2.23
CA GLN A 110 13.30 8.59 -1.43
C GLN A 110 13.47 9.18 -0.03
N GLU A 111 13.56 10.50 0.05
CA GLU A 111 13.75 11.21 1.33
C GLU A 111 12.52 11.08 2.24
N GLN A 112 11.33 11.19 1.68
CA GLN A 112 10.07 11.06 2.42
C GLN A 112 9.87 9.62 2.91
N ILE A 113 10.20 8.62 2.09
CA ILE A 113 10.15 7.21 2.47
C ILE A 113 11.15 6.96 3.61
N ARG A 114 12.39 7.46 3.48
CA ARG A 114 13.42 7.31 4.51
C ARG A 114 13.02 7.98 5.82
N ASP A 115 12.45 9.18 5.76
CA ASP A 115 11.98 9.89 6.95
C ASP A 115 10.79 9.19 7.60
N HIS A 116 9.86 8.66 6.79
CA HIS A 116 8.68 7.93 7.28
C HIS A 116 9.07 6.71 8.11
N TYR A 117 10.11 5.99 7.68
CA TYR A 117 10.65 4.81 8.37
C TYR A 117 11.87 5.11 9.25
N ARG A 118 12.25 6.38 9.49
CA ARG A 118 13.48 6.75 10.21
C ARG A 118 13.64 6.10 11.59
N TYR A 119 12.53 5.87 12.29
CA TYR A 119 12.50 5.32 13.65
C TYR A 119 11.81 3.95 13.73
N ARG A 120 11.66 3.24 12.59
CA ARG A 120 11.09 1.89 12.53
C ARG A 120 11.89 1.01 11.57
N PRO A 121 11.88 -0.32 11.77
CA PRO A 121 12.49 -1.21 10.80
C PRO A 121 11.83 -0.96 9.43
N PRO A 122 12.62 -0.71 8.38
CA PRO A 122 12.06 -0.50 7.06
C PRO A 122 11.34 -1.78 6.61
N PRO A 123 10.22 -1.64 5.89
CA PRO A 123 9.52 -2.79 5.32
C PRO A 123 10.43 -3.50 4.31
N PHE A 124 10.18 -4.78 4.08
CA PHE A 124 11.07 -5.65 3.30
C PHE A 124 11.39 -5.11 1.90
N TRP A 125 10.44 -4.45 1.24
CA TRP A 125 10.61 -3.84 -0.10
C TRP A 125 11.54 -2.60 -0.12
N LEU A 126 11.93 -2.09 1.05
CA LEU A 126 12.85 -0.94 1.21
C LEU A 126 14.23 -1.38 1.72
N ARG A 127 14.41 -2.65 2.10
CA ARG A 127 15.72 -3.18 2.52
C ARG A 127 16.53 -3.42 1.25
N ASP A 128 17.64 -2.68 1.10
CA ASP A 128 18.65 -2.95 0.07
C ASP A 128 19.36 -4.30 0.35
#